data_AF-A0A2J6TC98-F1
#
_entry.id   AF-A0A2J6TC98-F1
#
_cell.length_a   1.000
_cell.length_b   1.000
_cell.length_c   1.000
_cell.angle_alpha   90.00
_cell.angle_beta   90.00
_cell.angle_gamma   90.00
#
_symmetry.space_group_name_H-M   'P 1'
#
loop_
_entity.id
_entity.type
_entity.pdbx_description
1 polymer ?
#
loop_
_entity_poly.entity_id
_entity_poly.type
_entity_poly.pdbx_seq_one_letter_code
_entity_poly.pdbx_strand_id
1 'polypeptide(L)'
;LLLASSFVSVEASSTSTAFRILQRNVTSADPGPLDCTTDFSNDYYGFGVRLGVYFSWLSSYFANLLLPSEIAGSLDTNSIFLLALIASLFNGTHLRQIQQIDALIIMQLSSGFLFSSFSIWGYRTSYYEKEGPAAIKRFGGWGTHCRLLLTAAISIYGTWFWWEGVRDGLITSDNPECQKIFTWFFAYLLVRGGIDKFYIVITMCCSIYYCTMLVAAIFAVIAKVFRTGLREKLVFETGFSASELKLLFKIFRIFNLFWILFCLLMVEMTLNKNHMRRTIAQDGGIRFPSQLLPLLIGGLSFIRVLWLIYAEGRDRVKEASKNNNERFARHETMTKPSLRNGYGLGLAFLKILSPSRQPRDVPIFALEEESLPTFLGPWHHRYLVALLPWLSTFESWKM
;
A
#
# COMPACT_ATOMS: atom_id res chain seq x y z
N LEU A 1 -2.01 -0.67 43.24
CA LEU A 1 -1.68 -2.02 42.75
C LEU A 1 -0.46 -1.91 41.83
N LEU A 2 0.73 -2.13 42.38
CA LEU A 2 2.01 -2.22 41.65
C LEU A 2 2.37 -3.70 41.59
N LEU A 3 2.23 -4.32 40.42
CA LEU A 3 2.69 -5.69 40.20
C LEU A 3 4.17 -5.66 39.82
N ALA A 4 5.03 -5.86 40.82
CA ALA A 4 6.43 -6.18 40.62
C ALA A 4 6.53 -7.56 39.99
N SER A 5 7.00 -7.61 38.74
CA SER A 5 7.26 -8.86 38.02
C SER A 5 8.72 -9.23 38.23
N SER A 6 8.97 -10.24 39.06
CA SER A 6 10.29 -10.81 39.31
C SER A 6 10.77 -11.52 38.04
N PHE A 7 11.79 -10.96 37.38
CA PHE A 7 12.52 -11.67 36.33
C PHE A 7 13.40 -12.75 36.98
N VAL A 8 13.04 -14.00 36.76
CA VAL A 8 13.89 -15.16 37.08
C VAL A 8 14.96 -15.24 36.00
N SER A 9 16.21 -15.05 36.39
CA SER A 9 17.39 -15.28 35.56
C SER A 9 17.49 -16.77 35.25
N VAL A 10 17.15 -17.15 34.01
CA VAL A 10 17.41 -18.51 33.51
C VAL A 10 18.87 -18.54 33.05
N GLU A 11 19.70 -19.29 33.78
CA GLU A 11 21.06 -19.63 33.35
C GLU A 11 20.99 -20.42 32.03
N ALA A 12 21.44 -19.78 30.95
CA ALA A 12 21.58 -20.41 29.66
C ALA A 12 22.78 -21.37 29.69
N SER A 13 22.48 -22.67 29.82
CA SER A 13 23.44 -23.74 29.58
C SER A 13 23.95 -23.67 28.14
N SER A 14 25.26 -23.44 27.99
CA SER A 14 25.99 -23.37 26.73
C SER A 14 26.24 -24.76 26.12
N THR A 15 25.18 -25.51 25.83
CA THR A 15 25.29 -26.70 24.99
C THR A 15 25.19 -26.27 23.52
N SER A 16 26.34 -25.86 22.97
CA SER A 16 26.59 -25.72 21.54
C SER A 16 26.40 -27.09 20.87
N THR A 17 25.15 -27.45 20.60
CA THR A 17 24.83 -28.53 19.68
C THR A 17 25.01 -27.94 18.30
N ALA A 18 26.23 -28.08 17.78
CA ALA A 18 26.54 -27.83 16.39
C ALA A 18 25.52 -28.56 15.53
N PHE A 19 24.54 -27.80 15.01
CA PHE A 19 23.60 -28.25 14.02
C PHE A 19 24.43 -28.51 12.76
N ARG A 20 24.98 -29.72 12.66
CA ARG A 20 25.63 -30.23 11.44
C ARG A 20 24.54 -30.31 10.39
N ILE A 21 24.33 -29.19 9.68
CA ILE A 21 23.65 -29.18 8.40
C ILE A 21 24.35 -30.25 7.57
N LEU A 22 23.60 -31.30 7.27
CA LEU A 22 23.99 -32.39 6.39
C LEU A 22 24.37 -31.75 5.06
N GLN A 23 25.67 -31.47 4.91
CA GLN A 23 26.27 -31.03 3.68
C GLN A 23 26.11 -32.20 2.71
N ARG A 24 25.02 -32.14 1.95
CA ARG A 24 24.69 -33.13 0.94
C ARG A 24 25.83 -33.05 -0.06
N ASN A 25 26.72 -34.04 -0.05
CA ASN A 25 27.75 -34.19 -1.06
C ASN A 25 27.04 -34.45 -2.39
N VAL A 26 26.76 -33.38 -3.13
CA VAL A 26 26.21 -33.40 -4.48
C VAL A 26 27.36 -33.77 -5.41
N THR A 27 27.66 -35.07 -5.51
CA THR A 27 28.56 -35.64 -6.53
C THR A 27 27.80 -36.19 -7.74
N SER A 28 26.52 -35.83 -7.92
CA SER A 28 25.76 -36.15 -9.13
C SER A 28 25.94 -35.06 -10.17
N ALA A 29 26.83 -35.32 -11.14
CA ALA A 29 27.17 -34.50 -12.28
C ALA A 29 26.07 -34.46 -13.36
N ASP A 30 24.82 -34.22 -12.96
CA ASP A 30 23.79 -33.80 -13.89
C ASP A 30 23.60 -32.29 -13.67
N PRO A 31 23.94 -31.42 -14.63
CA PRO A 31 23.75 -29.99 -14.50
C PRO A 31 22.24 -29.73 -14.56
N GLY A 32 21.59 -29.96 -13.41
CA GLY A 32 20.25 -29.49 -13.16
C GLY A 32 20.16 -28.02 -13.53
N PRO A 33 18.98 -27.56 -13.94
CA PRO A 33 18.85 -26.21 -14.44
C PRO A 33 19.30 -25.19 -13.39
N LEU A 34 19.97 -24.12 -13.82
CA LEU A 34 20.44 -23.04 -12.95
C LEU A 34 19.31 -22.54 -12.03
N ASP A 35 19.60 -22.52 -10.72
CA ASP A 35 18.71 -22.06 -9.66
C ASP A 35 19.51 -21.14 -8.73
N CYS A 36 19.14 -19.87 -8.74
CA CYS A 36 19.78 -18.84 -7.90
C CYS A 36 19.02 -18.60 -6.59
N THR A 37 18.06 -19.46 -6.24
CA THR A 37 17.24 -19.29 -5.05
C THR A 37 18.05 -19.46 -3.76
N THR A 38 17.86 -18.57 -2.79
CA THR A 38 18.51 -18.64 -1.47
C THR A 38 17.67 -19.47 -0.49
N ASP A 39 18.28 -19.90 0.62
CA ASP A 39 17.58 -20.69 1.63
C ASP A 39 16.37 -19.94 2.24
N PHE A 40 16.43 -18.61 2.28
CA PHE A 40 15.40 -17.76 2.89
C PHE A 40 14.48 -17.06 1.87
N SER A 41 14.77 -17.13 0.55
CA SER A 41 13.94 -16.46 -0.47
C SER A 41 12.47 -16.85 -0.38
N ASN A 42 12.19 -18.12 -0.05
CA ASN A 42 10.83 -18.63 0.09
C ASN A 42 10.07 -18.03 1.28
N ASP A 43 10.76 -17.66 2.35
CA ASP A 43 10.15 -17.02 3.52
C ASP A 43 9.93 -15.53 3.29
N TYR A 44 10.83 -14.88 2.54
CA TYR A 44 10.74 -13.45 2.26
C TYR A 44 9.71 -13.10 1.17
N TYR A 45 9.70 -13.85 0.08
CA TYR A 45 8.87 -13.57 -1.10
C TYR A 45 8.55 -14.85 -1.87
N GLY A 46 8.39 -15.98 -1.16
CA GLY A 46 7.85 -17.20 -1.76
C GLY A 46 6.49 -16.95 -2.42
N PHE A 47 6.05 -17.93 -3.21
CA PHE A 47 4.83 -17.79 -4.02
C PHE A 47 3.60 -17.36 -3.21
N GLY A 48 3.40 -17.96 -2.02
CA GLY A 48 2.28 -17.58 -1.14
C GLY A 48 2.38 -16.14 -0.60
N VAL A 49 3.58 -15.67 -0.27
CA VAL A 49 3.83 -14.29 0.17
C VAL A 49 3.47 -13.30 -0.93
N ARG A 50 3.97 -13.54 -2.15
CA ARG A 50 3.74 -12.65 -3.30
C ARG A 50 2.26 -12.59 -3.67
N LEU A 51 1.60 -13.75 -3.81
CA LEU A 51 0.16 -13.77 -4.07
C LEU A 51 -0.64 -13.07 -2.97
N GLY A 52 -0.29 -13.27 -1.71
CA GLY A 52 -0.91 -12.56 -0.59
C GLY A 52 -0.80 -11.04 -0.74
N VAL A 53 0.39 -10.54 -1.03
CA VAL A 53 0.65 -9.11 -1.30
C VAL A 53 -0.16 -8.62 -2.51
N TYR A 54 -0.20 -9.39 -3.60
CA TYR A 54 -0.92 -9.02 -4.82
C TYR A 54 -2.43 -8.93 -4.60
N PHE A 55 -3.02 -9.91 -3.92
CA PHE A 55 -4.42 -9.88 -3.52
C PHE A 55 -4.69 -8.72 -2.55
N SER A 56 -3.75 -8.39 -1.66
CA SER A 56 -3.89 -7.23 -0.79
C SER A 56 -3.93 -5.92 -1.58
N TRP A 57 -3.05 -5.73 -2.57
CA TRP A 57 -3.10 -4.55 -3.46
C TRP A 57 -4.41 -4.44 -4.22
N LEU A 58 -4.88 -5.54 -4.81
CA LEU A 58 -6.14 -5.57 -5.53
C LEU A 58 -7.34 -5.31 -4.59
N SER A 59 -7.33 -5.91 -3.40
CA SER A 59 -8.34 -5.69 -2.36
C SER A 59 -8.42 -4.20 -1.99
N SER A 60 -7.28 -3.55 -1.74
CA SER A 60 -7.22 -2.11 -1.50
C SER A 60 -7.73 -1.29 -2.66
N TYR A 61 -7.36 -1.65 -3.89
CA TYR A 61 -7.82 -0.95 -5.09
C TYR A 61 -9.35 -0.98 -5.21
N PHE A 62 -9.97 -2.16 -5.07
CA PHE A 62 -11.42 -2.31 -5.16
C PHE A 62 -12.17 -1.71 -3.97
N ALA A 63 -11.66 -1.89 -2.75
CA ALA A 63 -12.22 -1.24 -1.57
C ALA A 63 -12.24 0.28 -1.73
N ASN A 64 -11.13 0.83 -2.23
CA ASN A 64 -10.99 2.25 -2.47
C ASN A 64 -11.86 2.78 -3.61
N LEU A 65 -12.22 1.96 -4.58
CA LEU A 65 -13.08 2.38 -5.70
C LEU A 65 -14.57 2.27 -5.36
N LEU A 66 -14.96 1.21 -4.65
CA LEU A 66 -16.36 0.78 -4.58
C LEU A 66 -16.90 0.75 -3.15
N LEU A 67 -16.04 0.60 -2.14
CA LEU A 67 -16.45 0.27 -0.78
C LEU A 67 -15.68 1.09 0.27
N PRO A 68 -16.01 2.38 0.45
CA PRO A 68 -15.24 3.28 1.31
C PRO A 68 -15.18 2.85 2.79
N SER A 69 -16.12 2.02 3.25
CA SER A 69 -16.12 1.47 4.60
C SER A 69 -14.93 0.54 4.87
N GLU A 70 -14.42 -0.16 3.86
CA GLU A 70 -13.32 -1.12 4.02
C GLU A 70 -11.93 -0.50 3.77
N ILE A 71 -11.85 0.78 3.37
CA ILE A 71 -10.56 1.44 3.10
C ILE A 71 -9.65 1.43 4.33
N ALA A 72 -10.19 1.75 5.51
CA ALA A 72 -9.40 1.78 6.75
C ALA A 72 -8.79 0.40 7.07
N GLY A 73 -9.60 -0.66 7.06
CA GLY A 73 -9.10 -2.02 7.31
C GLY A 73 -8.09 -2.49 6.26
N SER A 74 -8.26 -2.06 5.01
CA SER A 74 -7.30 -2.35 3.94
C SER A 74 -5.96 -1.63 4.14
N LEU A 75 -5.99 -0.34 4.54
CA LEU A 75 -4.78 0.43 4.89
C LEU A 75 -4.02 -0.19 6.07
N ASP A 76 -4.74 -0.70 7.07
CA ASP A 76 -4.12 -1.35 8.24
C ASP A 76 -3.47 -2.68 7.85
N THR A 77 -4.16 -3.51 7.06
CA THR A 77 -3.61 -4.77 6.52
C THR A 77 -2.34 -4.52 5.70
N ASN A 78 -2.37 -3.52 4.82
CA ASN A 78 -1.20 -3.11 4.05
C ASN A 78 -0.04 -2.64 4.93
N SER A 79 -0.35 -1.91 6.02
CA SER A 79 0.67 -1.45 6.97
C SER A 79 1.35 -2.61 7.68
N ILE A 80 0.61 -3.66 8.03
CA ILE A 80 1.15 -4.89 8.64
C ILE A 80 2.07 -5.61 7.65
N PHE A 81 1.63 -5.82 6.40
CA PHE A 81 2.50 -6.41 5.37
C PHE A 81 3.77 -5.61 5.17
N LEU A 82 3.64 -4.29 5.05
CA LEU A 82 4.76 -3.40 4.83
C LEU A 82 5.74 -3.39 6.01
N LEU A 83 5.23 -3.42 7.25
CA LEU A 83 6.02 -3.58 8.47
C LEU A 83 6.78 -4.92 8.48
N ALA A 84 6.14 -6.02 8.10
CA ALA A 84 6.77 -7.33 8.03
C ALA A 84 7.90 -7.38 6.98
N LEU A 85 7.69 -6.79 5.80
CA LEU A 85 8.70 -6.71 4.74
C LEU A 85 9.92 -5.89 5.19
N ILE A 86 9.70 -4.70 5.78
CA ILE A 86 10.81 -3.86 6.23
C ILE A 86 11.53 -4.46 7.44
N ALA A 87 10.82 -5.12 8.36
CA ALA A 87 11.45 -5.86 9.46
C ALA A 87 12.33 -7.01 8.94
N SER A 88 11.87 -7.72 7.91
CA SER A 88 12.64 -8.79 7.26
C SER A 88 13.91 -8.24 6.58
N LEU A 89 13.81 -7.08 5.91
CA LEU A 89 14.96 -6.39 5.33
C LEU A 89 15.99 -6.00 6.40
N PHE A 90 15.56 -5.34 7.48
CA PHE A 90 16.46 -4.92 8.55
C PHE A 90 17.12 -6.10 9.26
N ASN A 91 16.34 -7.10 9.63
CA ASN A 91 16.85 -8.28 10.31
C ASN A 91 17.80 -9.08 9.42
N GLY A 92 17.39 -9.34 8.17
CA GLY A 92 18.22 -10.06 7.20
C GLY A 92 19.52 -9.31 6.85
N THR A 93 19.49 -7.99 6.81
CA THR A 93 20.69 -7.16 6.61
C THR A 93 21.59 -7.20 7.83
N HIS A 94 21.04 -7.03 9.03
CA HIS A 94 21.80 -7.01 10.27
C HIS A 94 22.49 -8.35 10.55
N LEU A 95 21.76 -9.45 10.34
CA LEU A 95 22.27 -10.82 10.52
C LEU A 95 23.12 -11.31 9.35
N ARG A 96 23.30 -10.51 8.30
CA ARG A 96 24.01 -10.92 7.07
C ARG A 96 23.45 -12.23 6.51
N GLN A 97 22.14 -12.30 6.34
CA GLN A 97 21.43 -13.45 5.77
C GLN A 97 20.74 -13.14 4.43
N ILE A 98 20.54 -11.85 4.15
CA ILE A 98 19.85 -11.42 2.93
C ILE A 98 20.85 -11.20 1.78
N GLN A 99 20.57 -11.82 0.64
CA GLN A 99 21.32 -11.57 -0.59
C GLN A 99 20.80 -10.33 -1.32
N GLN A 100 21.61 -9.80 -2.24
CA GLN A 100 21.25 -8.63 -3.05
C GLN A 100 19.92 -8.81 -3.82
N ILE A 101 19.68 -10.00 -4.39
CA ILE A 101 18.43 -10.31 -5.11
C ILE A 101 17.23 -10.35 -4.16
N ASP A 102 17.39 -10.91 -2.96
CA ASP A 102 16.31 -10.98 -1.98
C ASP A 102 15.85 -9.57 -1.57
N ALA A 103 16.82 -8.71 -1.23
CA ALA A 103 16.54 -7.33 -0.87
C ALA A 103 15.91 -6.54 -2.03
N LEU A 104 16.34 -6.77 -3.27
CA LEU A 104 15.76 -6.15 -4.46
C LEU A 104 14.26 -6.47 -4.59
N ILE A 105 13.88 -7.74 -4.46
CA ILE A 105 12.49 -8.17 -4.60
C ILE A 105 11.63 -7.62 -3.46
N ILE A 106 12.11 -7.66 -2.22
CA ILE A 106 11.36 -7.10 -1.08
C ILE A 106 11.20 -5.57 -1.22
N MET A 107 12.20 -4.87 -1.75
CA MET A 107 12.10 -3.44 -2.06
C MET A 107 11.09 -3.16 -3.18
N GLN A 108 11.04 -4.00 -4.21
CA GLN A 108 10.05 -3.91 -5.28
C GLN A 108 8.61 -4.11 -4.75
N LEU A 109 8.40 -5.11 -3.87
CA LEU A 109 7.12 -5.31 -3.18
C LEU A 109 6.77 -4.10 -2.30
N SER A 110 7.72 -3.58 -1.55
CA SER A 110 7.51 -2.39 -0.70
C SER A 110 7.12 -1.16 -1.54
N SER A 111 7.78 -0.94 -2.67
CA SER A 111 7.44 0.12 -3.64
C SER A 111 6.03 -0.04 -4.20
N GLY A 112 5.60 -1.27 -4.46
CA GLY A 112 4.22 -1.60 -4.85
C GLY A 112 3.21 -1.05 -3.85
N PHE A 113 3.41 -1.26 -2.54
CA PHE A 113 2.54 -0.66 -1.52
C PHE A 113 2.58 0.88 -1.55
N LEU A 114 3.78 1.47 -1.47
CA LEU A 114 3.98 2.92 -1.32
C LEU A 114 3.27 3.76 -2.40
N PHE A 115 3.35 3.32 -3.65
CA PHE A 115 2.85 4.11 -4.78
C PHE A 115 1.46 3.69 -5.27
N SER A 116 0.94 2.52 -4.87
CA SER A 116 -0.44 2.11 -5.22
C SER A 116 -1.44 2.28 -4.08
N SER A 117 -1.30 1.45 -3.04
CA SER A 117 -2.36 1.15 -2.08
C SER A 117 -2.20 1.95 -0.79
N PHE A 118 -1.00 2.45 -0.53
CA PHE A 118 -0.72 3.25 0.64
C PHE A 118 -1.07 4.71 0.40
N SER A 119 -1.89 5.27 1.30
CA SER A 119 -2.19 6.69 1.32
C SER A 119 -1.94 7.25 2.72
N ILE A 120 -1.04 8.24 2.81
CA ILE A 120 -0.73 8.93 4.07
C ILE A 120 -1.87 9.90 4.40
N TRP A 121 -2.21 10.77 3.44
CA TRP A 121 -3.23 11.83 3.59
C TRP A 121 -4.59 11.49 3.01
N GLY A 122 -4.74 10.31 2.43
CA GLY A 122 -6.00 9.92 1.83
C GLY A 122 -6.28 10.53 0.47
N TYR A 123 -5.43 11.37 -0.12
CA TYR A 123 -5.70 11.98 -1.45
C TYR A 123 -5.98 10.96 -2.55
N ARG A 124 -5.50 9.72 -2.37
CA ARG A 124 -5.78 8.60 -3.28
C ARG A 124 -7.09 7.89 -2.95
N THR A 125 -7.84 8.35 -1.95
CA THR A 125 -9.02 7.65 -1.42
C THR A 125 -10.34 8.26 -1.84
N SER A 126 -11.35 7.41 -2.01
CA SER A 126 -12.69 7.86 -2.39
C SER A 126 -13.40 8.67 -1.30
N TYR A 127 -12.86 8.78 -0.08
CA TYR A 127 -13.44 9.63 0.96
C TYR A 127 -13.60 11.07 0.47
N TYR A 128 -12.65 11.58 -0.31
CA TYR A 128 -12.69 12.92 -0.89
C TYR A 128 -13.79 13.12 -1.94
N GLU A 129 -14.26 12.06 -2.59
CA GLU A 129 -15.37 12.17 -3.53
C GLU A 129 -16.70 12.45 -2.80
N LYS A 130 -16.87 11.87 -1.61
CA LYS A 130 -18.08 11.97 -0.79
C LYS A 130 -18.08 13.17 0.16
N GLU A 131 -16.98 13.37 0.86
CA GLU A 131 -16.87 14.34 1.96
C GLU A 131 -16.11 15.62 1.56
N GLY A 132 -15.57 15.68 0.34
CA GLY A 132 -14.78 16.83 -0.12
C GLY A 132 -13.55 17.06 0.76
N PRO A 133 -13.07 18.31 0.90
CA PRO A 133 -11.90 18.65 1.72
C PRO A 133 -12.00 18.17 3.18
N ALA A 134 -13.22 18.05 3.73
CA ALA A 134 -13.45 17.60 5.10
C ALA A 134 -13.00 16.15 5.35
N ALA A 135 -12.86 15.32 4.29
CA ALA A 135 -12.35 13.95 4.38
C ALA A 135 -10.95 13.87 5.03
N ILE A 136 -10.16 14.95 4.97
CA ILE A 136 -8.83 14.99 5.60
C ILE A 136 -8.89 14.76 7.11
N LYS A 137 -10.03 15.06 7.76
CA LYS A 137 -10.24 14.84 9.21
C LYS A 137 -10.21 13.35 9.59
N ARG A 138 -10.37 12.44 8.62
CA ARG A 138 -10.18 10.99 8.81
C ARG A 138 -8.70 10.59 8.90
N PHE A 139 -7.82 11.47 8.47
CA PHE A 139 -6.37 11.30 8.47
C PHE A 139 -5.74 12.18 9.56
N GLY A 140 -4.51 11.85 9.97
CA GLY A 140 -3.83 12.54 11.06
C GLY A 140 -3.99 11.92 12.45
N GLY A 141 -4.63 10.76 12.55
CA GLY A 141 -4.56 9.90 13.74
C GLY A 141 -3.27 9.06 13.81
N TRP A 142 -3.13 8.24 14.85
CA TRP A 142 -1.99 7.33 15.06
C TRP A 142 -1.66 6.46 13.85
N GLY A 143 -2.67 5.93 13.15
CA GLY A 143 -2.45 5.14 11.94
C GLY A 143 -1.72 5.94 10.84
N THR A 144 -2.00 7.24 10.69
CA THR A 144 -1.32 8.08 9.70
C THR A 144 0.16 8.26 10.05
N HIS A 145 0.48 8.45 11.32
CA HIS A 145 1.87 8.55 11.79
C HIS A 145 2.64 7.24 11.65
N CYS A 146 2.03 6.11 11.98
CA CYS A 146 2.64 4.79 11.79
C CYS A 146 2.94 4.55 10.31
N ARG A 147 1.99 4.87 9.42
CA ARG A 147 2.19 4.82 7.97
C ARG A 147 3.33 5.73 7.51
N LEU A 148 3.37 6.97 8.00
CA LEU A 148 4.44 7.92 7.66
C LEU A 148 5.82 7.39 8.11
N LEU A 149 5.92 6.85 9.33
CA LEU A 149 7.14 6.23 9.85
C LEU A 149 7.59 5.06 8.97
N LEU A 150 6.67 4.17 8.59
CA LEU A 150 6.96 3.04 7.69
C LEU A 150 7.47 3.52 6.33
N THR A 151 6.81 4.52 5.72
CA THR A 151 7.24 5.08 4.43
C THR A 151 8.63 5.72 4.53
N ALA A 152 8.91 6.43 5.63
CA ALA A 152 10.22 7.02 5.87
C ALA A 152 11.28 5.94 6.00
N ALA A 153 11.05 4.90 6.82
CA ALA A 153 11.97 3.79 7.01
C ALA A 153 12.32 3.07 5.69
N ILE A 154 11.32 2.79 4.85
CA ILE A 154 11.53 2.14 3.56
C ILE A 154 12.27 3.04 2.59
N SER A 155 11.98 4.34 2.57
CA SER A 155 12.69 5.28 1.70
C SER A 155 14.17 5.41 2.09
N ILE A 156 14.46 5.52 3.40
CA ILE A 156 15.83 5.55 3.93
C ILE A 156 16.56 4.25 3.57
N TYR A 157 15.95 3.10 3.86
CA TYR A 157 16.53 1.80 3.54
C TYR A 157 16.75 1.65 2.03
N GLY A 158 15.78 2.07 1.20
CA GLY A 158 15.91 2.05 -0.25
C GLY A 158 17.06 2.90 -0.75
N THR A 159 17.26 4.08 -0.18
CA THR A 159 18.40 4.95 -0.52
C THR A 159 19.72 4.29 -0.16
N TRP A 160 19.83 3.70 1.04
CA TRP A 160 21.01 2.92 1.43
C TRP A 160 21.23 1.70 0.52
N PHE A 161 20.17 0.96 0.21
CA PHE A 161 20.22 -0.24 -0.63
C PHE A 161 20.80 0.08 -2.01
N TRP A 162 20.28 1.10 -2.68
CA TRP A 162 20.76 1.47 -4.01
C TRP A 162 22.13 2.15 -4.01
N TRP A 163 22.47 2.86 -2.93
CA TRP A 163 23.77 3.54 -2.81
C TRP A 163 24.91 2.57 -2.48
N GLU A 164 24.70 1.71 -1.48
CA GLU A 164 25.73 0.87 -0.87
C GLU A 164 25.36 -0.62 -0.89
N GLY A 165 24.10 -0.96 -0.57
CA GLY A 165 23.64 -2.35 -0.44
C GLY A 165 23.88 -3.21 -1.68
N VAL A 166 23.58 -2.67 -2.87
CA VAL A 166 23.77 -3.34 -4.17
C VAL A 166 25.25 -3.52 -4.54
N ARG A 167 26.14 -2.68 -4.01
CA ARG A 167 27.57 -2.69 -4.33
C ARG A 167 28.28 -3.68 -3.43
N ASP A 168 28.37 -3.35 -2.14
CA ASP A 168 29.20 -4.08 -1.19
C ASP A 168 28.49 -4.28 0.17
N GLY A 169 27.29 -3.71 0.35
CA GLY A 169 26.56 -3.78 1.61
C GLY A 169 25.83 -5.11 1.88
N LEU A 170 25.52 -5.90 0.85
CA LEU A 170 24.79 -7.18 0.95
C LEU A 170 25.56 -8.35 0.33
N ILE A 171 25.20 -9.57 0.75
CA ILE A 171 25.85 -10.81 0.31
C ILE A 171 25.61 -11.04 -1.19
N THR A 172 26.69 -11.30 -1.91
CA THR A 172 26.69 -11.76 -3.30
C THR A 172 26.61 -13.28 -3.34
N SER A 173 25.95 -13.83 -4.37
CA SER A 173 25.95 -15.27 -4.60
C SER A 173 27.37 -15.79 -4.90
N ASP A 174 27.69 -16.98 -4.41
CA ASP A 174 28.95 -17.67 -4.74
C ASP A 174 28.99 -18.13 -6.20
N ASN A 175 27.83 -18.33 -6.83
CA ASN A 175 27.75 -18.71 -8.24
C ASN A 175 27.92 -17.47 -9.14
N PRO A 176 28.94 -17.43 -10.03
CA PRO A 176 29.20 -16.28 -10.89
C PRO A 176 28.06 -15.94 -11.85
N GLU A 177 27.22 -16.91 -12.22
CA GLU A 177 26.05 -16.65 -13.07
C GLU A 177 24.94 -15.93 -12.28
N CYS A 178 24.80 -16.22 -10.98
CA CYS A 178 23.83 -15.60 -10.08
C CYS A 178 24.29 -14.24 -9.53
N GLN A 179 25.58 -13.88 -9.68
CA GLN A 179 26.10 -12.55 -9.31
C GLN A 179 25.57 -11.44 -10.23
N LYS A 180 25.21 -11.77 -11.47
CA LYS A 180 24.66 -10.82 -12.44
C LYS A 180 23.16 -10.67 -12.24
N ILE A 181 22.79 -9.73 -11.38
CA ILE A 181 21.38 -9.48 -11.07
C ILE A 181 20.76 -8.56 -12.11
N PHE A 182 19.62 -8.97 -12.65
CA PHE A 182 18.78 -8.19 -13.56
C PHE A 182 17.53 -7.67 -12.84
N THR A 183 17.02 -6.53 -13.24
CA THR A 183 15.70 -6.01 -12.85
C THR A 183 14.89 -5.69 -14.09
N TRP A 184 13.57 -5.86 -14.03
CA TRP A 184 12.69 -5.47 -15.12
C TRP A 184 12.15 -4.05 -14.89
N PHE A 185 12.35 -3.15 -15.86
CA PHE A 185 11.81 -1.78 -15.85
C PHE A 185 11.34 -1.43 -17.28
N PHE A 186 10.40 -2.21 -17.81
CA PHE A 186 10.04 -2.32 -19.25
C PHE A 186 11.02 -3.10 -20.14
N ALA A 187 12.28 -3.19 -19.73
CA ALA A 187 13.28 -4.09 -20.31
C ALA A 187 14.08 -4.75 -19.18
N TYR A 188 14.77 -5.84 -19.50
CA TYR A 188 15.74 -6.44 -18.57
C TYR A 188 16.99 -5.57 -18.53
N LEU A 189 17.23 -4.95 -17.38
CA LEU A 189 18.37 -4.09 -17.14
C LEU A 189 19.25 -4.74 -16.09
N LEU A 190 20.57 -4.71 -16.31
CA LEU A 190 21.51 -5.10 -15.27
C LEU A 190 21.40 -4.10 -14.12
N VAL A 191 21.25 -4.59 -12.88
CA VAL A 191 21.10 -3.73 -11.70
C VAL A 191 22.28 -2.77 -11.56
N ARG A 192 23.50 -3.22 -11.88
CA ARG A 192 24.73 -2.40 -11.90
C ARG A 192 24.97 -1.65 -13.23
N GLY A 193 24.00 -1.63 -14.13
CA GLY A 193 24.11 -1.11 -15.50
C GLY A 193 23.62 0.33 -15.71
N GLY A 194 23.38 1.10 -14.64
CA GLY A 194 22.89 2.49 -14.70
C GLY A 194 21.48 2.69 -14.15
N ILE A 195 20.67 1.62 -14.11
CA ILE A 195 19.34 1.67 -13.48
C ILE A 195 19.44 1.93 -11.97
N ASP A 196 20.54 1.54 -11.33
CA ASP A 196 20.88 1.91 -9.95
C ASP A 196 20.86 3.43 -9.75
N LYS A 197 21.43 4.19 -10.68
CA LYS A 197 21.48 5.67 -10.59
C LYS A 197 20.10 6.29 -10.62
N PHE A 198 19.24 5.79 -11.50
CA PHE A 198 17.85 6.22 -11.56
C PHE A 198 17.11 5.94 -10.25
N TYR A 199 17.26 4.73 -9.69
CA TYR A 199 16.63 4.40 -8.43
C TYR A 199 17.20 5.18 -7.23
N ILE A 200 18.52 5.44 -7.18
CA ILE A 200 19.14 6.31 -6.15
C ILE A 200 18.43 7.66 -6.12
N VAL A 201 18.25 8.31 -7.28
CA VAL A 201 17.60 9.63 -7.37
C VAL A 201 16.17 9.54 -6.83
N ILE A 202 15.39 8.54 -7.27
CA ILE A 202 14.01 8.37 -6.82
C ILE A 202 13.93 8.12 -5.31
N THR A 203 14.71 7.19 -4.77
CA THR A 203 14.65 6.86 -3.34
C THR A 203 15.18 8.00 -2.49
N MET A 204 16.17 8.76 -2.96
CA MET A 204 16.66 9.96 -2.29
C MET A 204 15.57 11.03 -2.22
N CYS A 205 14.89 11.33 -3.34
CA CYS A 205 13.75 12.25 -3.36
C CYS A 205 12.64 11.80 -2.42
N CYS A 206 12.30 10.50 -2.41
CA CYS A 206 11.30 9.95 -1.49
C CYS A 206 11.74 10.09 -0.03
N SER A 207 13.02 9.84 0.27
CA SER A 207 13.56 9.95 1.63
C SER A 207 13.50 11.37 2.13
N ILE A 208 13.94 12.34 1.33
CA ILE A 208 13.84 13.77 1.67
C ILE A 208 12.39 14.11 1.95
N TYR A 209 11.48 13.77 1.03
CA TYR A 209 10.05 14.06 1.19
C TYR A 209 9.45 13.47 2.48
N TYR A 210 9.57 12.15 2.68
CA TYR A 210 8.96 11.48 3.83
C TYR A 210 9.65 11.80 5.17
N CYS A 211 10.96 12.06 5.18
CA CYS A 211 11.66 12.48 6.39
C CYS A 211 11.29 13.92 6.78
N THR A 212 11.23 14.85 5.83
CA THR A 212 10.76 16.22 6.09
C THR A 212 9.34 16.20 6.64
N MET A 213 8.47 15.38 6.05
CA MET A 213 7.11 15.18 6.54
C MET A 213 7.07 14.60 7.96
N LEU A 214 7.92 13.61 8.27
CA LEU A 214 7.98 12.99 9.59
C LEU A 214 8.47 14.00 10.65
N VAL A 215 9.48 14.79 10.34
CA VAL A 215 9.97 15.87 11.22
C VAL A 215 8.89 16.92 11.45
N ALA A 216 8.19 17.35 10.40
CA ALA A 216 7.07 18.28 10.52
C ALA A 216 5.93 17.71 11.39
N ALA A 217 5.63 16.42 11.24
CA ALA A 217 4.65 15.71 12.06
C ALA A 217 5.02 15.71 13.54
N ILE A 218 6.28 15.38 13.85
CA ILE A 218 6.81 15.36 15.21
C ILE A 218 6.75 16.76 15.82
N PHE A 219 7.20 17.78 15.09
CA PHE A 219 7.16 19.15 15.56
C PHE A 219 5.73 19.64 15.81
N ALA A 220 4.77 19.35 14.92
CA ALA A 220 3.37 19.71 15.10
C ALA A 220 2.75 19.05 16.33
N VAL A 221 3.08 17.77 16.59
CA VAL A 221 2.65 17.05 17.80
C VAL A 221 3.25 17.71 19.05
N ILE A 222 4.55 18.00 19.05
CA ILE A 222 5.24 18.65 20.17
C ILE A 222 4.65 20.04 20.46
N ALA A 223 4.54 20.89 19.42
CA ALA A 223 4.00 22.23 19.53
C ALA A 223 2.57 22.22 20.07
N LYS A 224 1.76 21.24 19.64
CA LYS A 224 0.41 21.05 20.16
C LYS A 224 0.39 20.67 21.63
N VAL A 225 1.20 19.68 22.02
CA VAL A 225 1.29 19.24 23.41
C VAL A 225 1.63 20.41 24.34
N PHE A 226 2.52 21.32 23.89
CA PHE A 226 2.84 22.53 24.65
C PHE A 226 1.74 23.59 24.69
N ARG A 227 0.96 23.77 23.61
CA ARG A 227 -0.05 24.84 23.52
C ARG A 227 -1.40 24.48 24.15
N THR A 228 -1.93 23.31 23.82
CA THR A 228 -3.32 22.92 24.13
C THR A 228 -3.41 21.67 25.01
N GLY A 229 -2.27 21.04 25.30
CA GLY A 229 -2.23 19.71 25.92
C GLY A 229 -2.68 18.58 24.96
N LEU A 230 -2.74 17.36 25.50
CA LEU A 230 -2.99 16.11 24.75
C LEU A 230 -4.45 15.87 24.33
N ARG A 231 -5.41 16.73 24.70
CA ARG A 231 -6.84 16.44 24.55
C ARG A 231 -7.44 16.76 23.18
N GLU A 232 -6.91 17.74 22.47
CA GLU A 232 -7.49 18.16 21.20
C GLU A 232 -7.02 17.29 20.02
N LYS A 233 -7.88 17.07 19.01
CA LYS A 233 -7.51 16.40 17.75
C LYS A 233 -6.84 17.38 16.79
N LEU A 234 -5.79 16.95 16.09
CA LEU A 234 -5.14 17.79 15.08
C LEU A 234 -6.09 17.89 13.88
N VAL A 235 -6.40 19.12 13.47
CA VAL A 235 -7.20 19.39 12.28
C VAL A 235 -6.24 19.83 11.18
N PHE A 236 -6.35 19.17 10.03
CA PHE A 236 -5.53 19.44 8.86
C PHE A 236 -6.39 20.07 7.76
N GLU A 237 -5.74 20.81 6.86
CA GLU A 237 -6.35 21.36 5.66
C GLU A 237 -5.63 20.80 4.43
N THR A 238 -6.39 20.59 3.35
CA THR A 238 -5.85 19.98 2.11
C THR A 238 -5.23 20.99 1.15
N GLY A 239 -5.61 22.27 1.24
CA GLY A 239 -5.31 23.30 0.23
C GLY A 239 -6.04 23.14 -1.12
N PHE A 240 -6.69 22.00 -1.37
CA PHE A 240 -7.40 21.73 -2.61
C PHE A 240 -8.91 21.97 -2.49
N SER A 241 -9.49 22.48 -3.57
CA SER A 241 -10.94 22.54 -3.75
C SER A 241 -11.52 21.14 -4.02
N ALA A 242 -12.83 20.98 -3.81
CA ALA A 242 -13.52 19.72 -4.05
C ALA A 242 -13.43 19.24 -5.51
N SER A 243 -13.39 20.16 -6.49
CA SER A 243 -13.25 19.83 -7.90
C SER A 243 -11.84 19.32 -8.24
N GLU A 244 -10.81 19.98 -7.70
CA GLU A 244 -9.41 19.55 -7.81
C GLU A 244 -9.21 18.17 -7.21
N LEU A 245 -9.74 17.91 -6.01
CA LEU A 245 -9.66 16.61 -5.34
C LEU A 245 -10.36 15.50 -6.16
N LYS A 246 -11.50 15.80 -6.78
CA LYS A 246 -12.19 14.85 -7.68
C LYS A 246 -11.37 14.55 -8.94
N LEU A 247 -10.70 15.54 -9.52
CA LEU A 247 -9.81 15.35 -10.66
C LEU A 247 -8.59 14.50 -10.26
N LEU A 248 -7.94 14.87 -9.17
CA LEU A 248 -6.78 14.20 -8.59
C LEU A 248 -7.09 12.72 -8.29
N PHE A 249 -8.25 12.44 -7.68
CA PHE A 249 -8.69 11.08 -7.39
C PHE A 249 -8.87 10.25 -8.68
N LYS A 250 -9.46 10.81 -9.74
CA LYS A 250 -9.61 10.11 -11.03
C LYS A 250 -8.26 9.77 -11.66
N ILE A 251 -7.30 10.70 -11.61
CA ILE A 251 -5.94 10.49 -12.11
C ILE A 251 -5.25 9.39 -11.29
N PHE A 252 -5.26 9.51 -9.96
CA PHE A 252 -4.65 8.52 -9.08
C PHE A 252 -5.28 7.14 -9.19
N ARG A 253 -6.58 7.03 -9.45
CA ARG A 253 -7.22 5.73 -9.69
C ARG A 253 -6.61 5.00 -10.88
N ILE A 254 -6.41 5.70 -12.00
CA ILE A 254 -5.83 5.09 -13.21
C ILE A 254 -4.36 4.77 -12.97
N PHE A 255 -3.62 5.72 -12.39
CA PHE A 255 -2.22 5.55 -12.04
C PHE A 255 -2.00 4.37 -11.08
N ASN A 256 -2.83 4.24 -10.03
CA ASN A 256 -2.71 3.15 -9.06
C ASN A 256 -2.92 1.78 -9.70
N LEU A 257 -3.91 1.62 -10.57
CA LEU A 257 -4.12 0.35 -11.29
C LEU A 257 -2.93 0.01 -12.18
N PHE A 258 -2.47 0.99 -12.96
CA PHE A 258 -1.28 0.85 -13.79
C PHE A 258 -0.06 0.45 -12.94
N TRP A 259 0.15 1.12 -11.81
CA TRP A 259 1.27 0.87 -10.91
C TRP A 259 1.22 -0.53 -10.27
N ILE A 260 0.03 -1.00 -9.86
CA ILE A 260 -0.16 -2.37 -9.35
C ILE A 260 0.29 -3.36 -10.42
N LEU A 261 -0.26 -3.27 -11.64
CA LEU A 261 0.08 -4.18 -12.73
C LEU A 261 1.57 -4.11 -13.10
N PHE A 262 2.14 -2.91 -13.13
CA PHE A 262 3.56 -2.69 -13.35
C PHE A 262 4.42 -3.38 -12.29
N CYS A 263 4.08 -3.24 -11.00
CA CYS A 263 4.81 -3.90 -9.91
C CYS A 263 4.67 -5.43 -9.93
N LEU A 264 3.50 -5.96 -10.28
CA LEU A 264 3.32 -7.41 -10.50
C LEU A 264 4.28 -7.92 -11.56
N LEU A 265 4.26 -7.29 -12.75
CA LEU A 265 5.13 -7.66 -13.85
C LEU A 265 6.61 -7.47 -13.51
N MET A 266 6.96 -6.38 -12.83
CA MET A 266 8.32 -6.11 -12.39
C MET A 266 8.86 -7.22 -11.51
N VAL A 267 8.10 -7.66 -10.50
CA VAL A 267 8.54 -8.75 -9.60
C VAL A 267 8.64 -10.08 -10.35
N GLU A 268 7.57 -10.47 -11.07
CA GLU A 268 7.54 -11.78 -11.76
C GLU A 268 8.62 -11.91 -12.83
N MET A 269 8.80 -10.87 -13.65
CA MET A 269 9.81 -10.87 -14.70
C MET A 269 11.23 -10.84 -14.12
N THR A 270 11.44 -10.11 -13.01
CA THR A 270 12.72 -10.09 -12.30
C THR A 270 13.06 -11.48 -11.75
N LEU A 271 12.12 -12.15 -11.09
CA LEU A 271 12.34 -13.51 -10.55
C LEU A 271 12.64 -14.52 -11.65
N ASN A 272 11.86 -14.48 -12.74
CA ASN A 272 12.06 -15.39 -13.87
C ASN A 272 13.44 -15.20 -14.52
N LYS A 273 13.86 -13.94 -14.73
CA LYS A 273 15.15 -13.64 -15.37
C LYS A 273 16.35 -14.02 -14.51
N ASN A 274 16.23 -13.95 -13.19
CA ASN A 274 17.29 -14.33 -12.24
C ASN A 274 17.20 -15.79 -11.79
N HIS A 275 16.44 -16.63 -12.48
CA HIS A 275 16.36 -18.08 -12.21
C HIS A 275 15.99 -18.43 -10.76
N MET A 276 15.06 -17.69 -10.16
CA MET A 276 14.58 -17.89 -8.78
C MET A 276 13.55 -19.01 -8.69
N ARG A 277 13.87 -20.20 -9.21
CA ARG A 277 12.92 -21.28 -9.54
C ARG A 277 12.09 -21.75 -8.35
N ARG A 278 12.70 -21.95 -7.18
CA ARG A 278 11.96 -22.45 -5.99
C ARG A 278 10.95 -21.45 -5.44
N THR A 279 11.07 -20.17 -5.80
CA THR A 279 10.10 -19.14 -5.43
C THR A 279 8.93 -19.03 -6.40
N ILE A 280 9.03 -19.67 -7.58
CA ILE A 280 8.01 -19.71 -8.63
C ILE A 280 7.08 -20.90 -8.37
N ALA A 281 5.80 -20.76 -8.73
CA ALA A 281 4.75 -21.76 -8.45
C ALA A 281 5.04 -23.18 -8.95
N GLN A 282 5.83 -23.32 -10.02
CA GLN A 282 6.10 -24.62 -10.65
C GLN A 282 6.90 -25.55 -9.72
N ASP A 283 7.89 -24.99 -9.02
CA ASP A 283 8.80 -25.75 -8.16
C ASP A 283 8.61 -25.43 -6.66
N GLY A 284 7.97 -24.29 -6.37
CA GLY A 284 7.72 -23.76 -5.02
C GLY A 284 6.41 -24.24 -4.42
N GLY A 285 6.48 -25.20 -3.50
CA GLY A 285 5.33 -25.60 -2.69
C GLY A 285 4.99 -24.59 -1.59
N ILE A 286 3.70 -24.32 -1.38
CA ILE A 286 3.19 -23.51 -0.25
C ILE A 286 3.13 -24.40 1.00
N ARG A 287 4.30 -24.75 1.54
CA ARG A 287 4.41 -25.69 2.67
C ARG A 287 4.60 -25.01 4.01
N PHE A 288 5.20 -23.81 4.03
CA PHE A 288 5.57 -23.14 5.27
C PHE A 288 4.51 -22.12 5.72
N PRO A 289 4.31 -21.96 7.05
CA PRO A 289 3.41 -20.94 7.59
C PRO A 289 3.74 -19.52 7.11
N SER A 290 5.03 -19.23 6.90
CA SER A 290 5.54 -17.97 6.35
C SER A 290 4.92 -17.60 5.01
N GLN A 291 4.55 -18.58 4.19
CA GLN A 291 3.90 -18.38 2.89
C GLN A 291 2.38 -18.48 2.97
N LEU A 292 1.87 -19.42 3.78
CA LEU A 292 0.44 -19.68 3.88
C LEU A 292 -0.30 -18.51 4.56
N LEU A 293 0.27 -17.92 5.60
CA LEU A 293 -0.38 -16.83 6.35
C LEU A 293 -0.61 -15.59 5.47
N PRO A 294 0.40 -15.02 4.78
CA PRO A 294 0.18 -13.94 3.82
C PRO A 294 -0.85 -14.26 2.74
N LEU A 295 -0.81 -15.47 2.19
CA LEU A 295 -1.75 -15.89 1.16
C LEU A 295 -3.19 -15.90 1.67
N LEU A 296 -3.42 -16.48 2.86
CA LEU A 296 -4.75 -16.53 3.45
C LEU A 296 -5.25 -15.13 3.81
N ILE A 297 -4.41 -14.28 4.43
CA ILE A 297 -4.80 -12.92 4.79
C ILE A 297 -5.15 -12.10 3.54
N GLY A 298 -4.28 -12.11 2.53
CA GLY A 298 -4.50 -11.38 1.28
C GLY A 298 -5.69 -11.92 0.49
N GLY A 299 -5.76 -13.25 0.30
CA GLY A 299 -6.80 -13.93 -0.46
C GLY A 299 -8.18 -13.80 0.17
N LEU A 300 -8.32 -14.07 1.47
CA LEU A 300 -9.60 -13.94 2.17
C LEU A 300 -10.06 -12.48 2.26
N SER A 301 -9.13 -11.53 2.45
CA SER A 301 -9.44 -10.09 2.38
C SER A 301 -9.99 -9.70 1.01
N PHE A 302 -9.35 -10.16 -0.07
CA PHE A 302 -9.81 -9.92 -1.43
C PHE A 302 -11.21 -10.52 -1.70
N ILE A 303 -11.43 -11.79 -1.33
CA ILE A 303 -12.74 -12.45 -1.45
C ILE A 303 -13.81 -11.70 -0.66
N ARG A 304 -13.50 -11.29 0.59
CA ARG A 304 -14.41 -10.50 1.44
C ARG A 304 -14.80 -9.19 0.75
N VAL A 305 -13.85 -8.43 0.21
CA VAL A 305 -14.13 -7.16 -0.47
C VAL A 305 -15.02 -7.39 -1.69
N LEU A 306 -14.73 -8.40 -2.52
CA LEU A 306 -15.57 -8.76 -3.66
C LEU A 306 -16.99 -9.16 -3.24
N TRP A 307 -17.11 -9.93 -2.16
CA TRP A 307 -18.41 -10.33 -1.61
C TRP A 307 -19.23 -9.13 -1.13
N LEU A 308 -18.60 -8.20 -0.40
CA LEU A 308 -19.28 -6.99 0.09
C LEU A 308 -19.72 -6.08 -1.07
N ILE A 309 -18.88 -5.93 -2.10
CA ILE A 309 -19.25 -5.20 -3.33
C ILE A 309 -20.46 -5.86 -4.00
N TYR A 310 -20.46 -7.20 -4.12
CA TYR A 310 -21.57 -7.94 -4.69
C TYR A 310 -22.85 -7.79 -3.86
N ALA A 311 -22.75 -7.91 -2.53
CA ALA A 311 -23.88 -7.78 -1.61
C ALA A 311 -24.50 -6.38 -1.67
N GLU A 312 -23.68 -5.32 -1.58
CA GLU A 312 -24.16 -3.93 -1.68
C GLU A 312 -24.75 -3.65 -3.07
N GLY A 313 -24.14 -4.16 -4.14
CA GLY A 313 -24.66 -4.07 -5.50
C GLY A 313 -26.03 -4.73 -5.65
N ARG A 314 -26.21 -5.93 -5.08
CA ARG A 314 -27.49 -6.67 -5.10
C ARG A 314 -28.58 -5.91 -4.35
N ASP A 315 -28.26 -5.35 -3.19
CA ASP A 315 -29.24 -4.64 -2.38
C ASP A 315 -29.68 -3.32 -3.04
N ARG A 316 -28.78 -2.62 -3.72
CA ARG A 316 -29.12 -1.45 -4.57
C ARG A 316 -30.07 -1.79 -5.71
N VAL A 317 -29.88 -2.94 -6.37
CA VAL A 317 -30.78 -3.39 -7.45
C VAL A 317 -32.18 -3.69 -6.91
N LYS A 318 -32.28 -4.33 -5.73
CA LYS A 318 -33.55 -4.59 -5.06
C LYS A 318 -34.27 -3.29 -4.67
N GLU A 319 -33.55 -2.32 -4.10
CA GLU A 319 -34.10 -1.01 -3.73
C GLU A 319 -34.61 -0.24 -4.96
N ALA A 320 -33.82 -0.20 -6.03
CA ALA A 320 -34.23 0.44 -7.28
C ALA A 320 -35.49 -0.23 -7.89
N SER A 321 -35.58 -1.56 -7.83
CA SER A 321 -36.77 -2.30 -8.26
C SER A 321 -37.99 -1.96 -7.41
N LYS A 322 -37.83 -1.86 -6.08
CA LYS A 322 -38.92 -1.49 -5.16
C LYS A 322 -39.39 -0.07 -5.41
N ASN A 323 -38.48 0.90 -5.54
CA ASN A 323 -38.80 2.30 -5.81
C ASN A 323 -39.52 2.47 -7.15
N ASN A 324 -39.13 1.72 -8.18
CA ASN A 324 -39.82 1.72 -9.47
C ASN A 324 -41.25 1.16 -9.37
N ASN A 325 -41.44 0.07 -8.62
CA ASN A 325 -42.75 -0.51 -8.36
C ASN A 325 -43.65 0.45 -7.55
N GLU A 326 -43.10 1.13 -6.55
CA GLU A 326 -43.83 2.13 -5.75
C GLU A 326 -44.22 3.37 -6.57
N ARG A 327 -43.35 3.85 -7.46
CA ARG A 327 -43.69 4.93 -8.40
C ARG A 327 -44.78 4.52 -9.38
N PHE A 328 -44.71 3.29 -9.89
CA PHE A 328 -45.73 2.74 -10.77
C PHE A 328 -47.09 2.64 -10.07
N ALA A 329 -47.10 2.19 -8.80
CA ALA A 329 -48.30 2.12 -7.98
C ALA A 329 -48.92 3.49 -7.67
N ARG A 330 -48.11 4.56 -7.58
CA ARG A 330 -48.59 5.93 -7.33
C ARG A 330 -49.23 6.63 -8.55
N HIS A 331 -49.27 5.99 -9.72
CA HIS A 331 -49.73 6.60 -10.97
C HIS A 331 -49.08 7.97 -11.26
N GLU A 332 -47.86 8.20 -10.75
CA GLU A 332 -47.06 9.35 -11.18
C GLU A 332 -46.81 9.17 -12.68
N THR A 333 -47.40 10.05 -13.49
CA THR A 333 -47.33 10.00 -14.96
C THR A 333 -45.86 9.89 -15.36
N MET A 334 -45.45 8.70 -15.79
CA MET A 334 -44.10 8.48 -16.31
C MET A 334 -43.98 9.29 -17.60
N THR A 335 -43.43 10.50 -17.50
CA THR A 335 -42.98 11.26 -18.65
C THR A 335 -41.91 10.43 -19.34
N LYS A 336 -42.33 9.71 -20.39
CA LYS A 336 -41.58 8.81 -21.28
C LYS A 336 -40.28 8.24 -20.66
N PRO A 337 -40.28 6.98 -20.18
CA PRO A 337 -39.05 6.36 -19.70
C PRO A 337 -38.04 6.37 -20.84
N SER A 338 -36.90 7.05 -20.64
CA SER A 338 -35.78 6.97 -21.56
C SER A 338 -35.36 5.50 -21.59
N LEU A 339 -35.70 4.82 -22.69
CA LEU A 339 -35.45 3.41 -23.00
C LEU A 339 -33.96 3.03 -23.02
N ARG A 340 -33.05 3.94 -22.63
CA ARG A 340 -31.61 3.74 -22.58
C ARG A 340 -31.13 2.85 -21.42
N ASN A 341 -32.04 2.42 -20.53
CA ASN A 341 -31.69 1.61 -19.35
C ASN A 341 -31.97 0.10 -19.50
N GLY A 342 -32.54 -0.36 -20.61
CA GLY A 342 -32.85 -1.76 -20.86
C GLY A 342 -31.83 -2.43 -21.76
N TYR A 343 -30.61 -2.70 -21.28
CA TYR A 343 -29.69 -3.62 -21.96
C TYR A 343 -28.91 -4.45 -20.94
N GLY A 344 -29.09 -5.78 -21.04
CA GLY A 344 -28.07 -6.82 -20.83
C GLY A 344 -27.53 -7.02 -19.42
N LEU A 345 -27.67 -8.25 -18.92
CA LEU A 345 -27.04 -8.76 -17.70
C LEU A 345 -25.53 -8.40 -17.57
N GLY A 346 -24.82 -8.24 -18.70
CA GLY A 346 -23.42 -7.80 -18.74
C GLY A 346 -23.19 -6.30 -18.48
N LEU A 347 -24.12 -5.42 -18.86
CA LEU A 347 -24.05 -3.98 -18.56
C LEU A 347 -24.55 -3.66 -17.15
N ALA A 348 -25.42 -4.50 -16.58
CA ALA A 348 -25.81 -4.40 -15.19
C ALA A 348 -24.60 -4.56 -14.25
N PHE A 349 -23.66 -5.45 -14.59
CA PHE A 349 -22.41 -5.59 -13.86
C PHE A 349 -21.53 -4.33 -13.94
N LEU A 350 -21.41 -3.71 -15.12
CA LEU A 350 -20.72 -2.42 -15.25
C LEU A 350 -21.44 -1.28 -14.49
N LYS A 351 -22.77 -1.33 -14.36
CA LYS A 351 -23.53 -0.41 -13.47
C LYS A 351 -23.26 -0.67 -12.00
N ILE A 352 -23.05 -1.93 -11.58
CA ILE A 352 -22.63 -2.27 -10.21
C ILE A 352 -21.25 -1.67 -9.92
N LEU A 353 -20.35 -1.67 -10.90
CA LEU A 353 -19.03 -1.05 -10.81
C LEU A 353 -19.04 0.49 -10.96
N SER A 354 -20.18 1.10 -11.30
CA SER A 354 -20.30 2.55 -11.29
C SER A 354 -20.30 3.03 -9.83
N PRO A 355 -19.51 4.06 -9.48
CA PRO A 355 -19.53 4.63 -8.15
C PRO A 355 -20.97 5.01 -7.79
N SER A 356 -21.34 4.70 -6.55
CA SER A 356 -22.69 4.94 -6.01
C SER A 356 -23.05 6.41 -6.21
N ARG A 357 -24.01 6.70 -7.09
CA ARG A 357 -24.70 7.99 -7.05
C ARG A 357 -25.62 7.92 -5.83
N GLN A 358 -25.20 8.56 -4.74
CA GLN A 358 -26.03 8.65 -3.55
C GLN A 358 -27.38 9.29 -3.91
N PRO A 359 -28.49 8.80 -3.34
CA PRO A 359 -29.78 9.46 -3.46
C PRO A 359 -29.63 10.92 -3.05
N ARG A 360 -30.08 11.84 -3.90
CA ARG A 360 -30.03 13.29 -3.65
C ARG A 360 -30.84 13.72 -2.42
N ASP A 361 -31.55 12.79 -1.79
CA ASP A 361 -32.64 13.07 -0.86
C ASP A 361 -32.28 12.77 0.60
N VAL A 362 -31.07 12.27 0.90
CA VAL A 362 -30.56 12.41 2.27
C VAL A 362 -30.35 13.90 2.45
N PRO A 363 -30.96 14.57 3.45
CA PRO A 363 -30.65 15.96 3.75
C PRO A 363 -29.16 16.00 4.00
N ILE A 364 -28.44 16.42 2.95
CA ILE A 364 -27.06 16.82 2.98
C ILE A 364 -27.01 17.67 4.22
N PHE A 365 -26.29 17.22 5.27
CA PHE A 365 -25.96 17.99 6.46
C PHE A 365 -26.02 19.44 6.03
N ALA A 366 -27.04 20.19 6.50
CA ALA A 366 -27.36 21.53 6.01
C ALA A 366 -26.03 22.16 5.67
N LEU A 367 -25.73 22.22 4.37
CA LEU A 367 -24.36 22.37 3.88
C LEU A 367 -24.10 23.81 4.23
N GLU A 368 -23.62 23.98 5.46
CA GLU A 368 -23.59 25.20 6.23
C GLU A 368 -22.97 26.18 5.28
N GLU A 369 -23.82 27.06 4.74
CA GLU A 369 -23.66 27.69 3.43
C GLU A 369 -22.23 28.18 3.36
N GLU A 370 -21.37 27.36 2.73
CA GLU A 370 -19.95 27.32 3.05
C GLU A 370 -19.44 28.64 2.52
N SER A 371 -19.28 29.61 3.43
CA SER A 371 -19.05 31.00 3.10
C SER A 371 -17.85 30.99 2.17
N LEU A 372 -18.10 31.38 0.93
CA LEU A 372 -17.12 31.33 -0.16
C LEU A 372 -15.81 31.89 0.42
N PRO A 373 -14.76 31.06 0.58
CA PRO A 373 -13.62 31.41 1.43
C PRO A 373 -13.08 32.76 0.97
N THR A 374 -13.25 33.77 1.82
CA THR A 374 -13.29 35.17 1.37
C THR A 374 -11.93 35.70 0.94
N PHE A 375 -10.85 34.95 1.12
CA PHE A 375 -9.54 35.28 0.57
C PHE A 375 -8.78 34.00 0.27
N LEU A 376 -8.78 33.58 -1.01
CA LEU A 376 -7.80 32.62 -1.50
C LEU A 376 -6.41 33.23 -1.30
N GLY A 377 -5.71 32.78 -0.26
CA GLY A 377 -4.28 33.03 -0.11
C GLY A 377 -3.54 32.71 -1.42
N PRO A 378 -2.35 33.29 -1.65
CA PRO A 378 -1.68 33.17 -2.93
C PRO A 378 -1.47 31.69 -3.30
N TRP A 379 -1.69 31.34 -4.57
CA TRP A 379 -1.81 29.96 -5.05
C TRP A 379 -0.67 29.04 -4.58
N HIS A 380 0.56 29.54 -4.47
CA HIS A 380 1.71 28.78 -3.98
C HIS A 380 1.52 28.25 -2.56
N HIS A 381 0.86 29.01 -1.70
CA HIS A 381 0.56 28.62 -0.32
C HIS A 381 -0.35 27.40 -0.25
N ARG A 382 -1.43 27.41 -1.05
CA ARG A 382 -2.38 26.31 -1.16
C ARG A 382 -1.72 25.01 -1.59
N TYR A 383 -0.88 25.07 -2.63
CA TYR A 383 -0.16 23.88 -3.12
C TYR A 383 0.92 23.39 -2.16
N LEU A 384 1.57 24.28 -1.41
CA LEU A 384 2.50 23.87 -0.36
C LEU A 384 1.79 23.16 0.79
N VAL A 385 0.64 23.66 1.25
CA VAL A 385 -0.18 22.95 2.24
C VAL A 385 -0.69 21.63 1.69
N ALA A 386 -1.07 21.57 0.41
CA ALA A 386 -1.45 20.32 -0.23
C ALA A 386 -0.31 19.27 -0.23
N LEU A 387 0.92 19.70 -0.53
CA LEU A 387 2.10 18.83 -0.55
C LEU A 387 2.55 18.43 0.86
N LEU A 388 2.43 19.36 1.82
CA LEU A 388 2.82 19.23 3.22
C LEU A 388 1.66 19.65 4.15
N PRO A 389 0.64 18.80 4.34
CA PRO A 389 -0.56 19.15 5.13
C PRO A 389 -0.27 19.54 6.59
N TRP A 390 0.87 19.13 7.14
CA TRP A 390 1.34 19.58 8.45
C TRP A 390 1.52 21.09 8.56
N LEU A 391 1.80 21.78 7.44
CA LEU A 391 1.93 23.22 7.44
C LEU A 391 0.65 23.91 7.91
N SER A 392 -0.54 23.35 7.62
CA SER A 392 -1.83 23.94 8.06
C SER A 392 -1.99 24.00 9.59
N THR A 393 -1.13 23.32 10.36
CA THR A 393 -1.16 23.39 11.83
C THR A 393 -0.55 24.68 12.38
N PHE A 394 0.25 25.40 11.60
CA PHE A 394 0.84 26.68 11.98
C PHE A 394 -0.10 27.84 11.62
N GLU A 395 -0.21 28.82 12.52
CA GLU A 395 -1.11 29.97 12.31
C GLU A 395 -0.79 30.78 11.06
N SER A 396 0.48 30.89 10.69
CA SER A 396 0.92 31.56 9.46
C SER A 396 0.51 30.83 8.18
N TRP A 397 0.00 29.60 8.30
CA TRP A 397 -0.34 28.74 7.17
C TRP A 397 -1.82 28.34 7.10
N LYS A 398 -2.64 28.71 8.08
CA LYS A 398 -4.10 28.48 8.04
C LYS A 398 -4.74 29.25 6.87
N MET A 399 -5.63 28.57 6.13
CA MET A 399 -6.32 29.13 4.95
C MET A 399 -7.72 29.64 5.24
#